data_AF-A0AAJ4DY69-F1
#
_entry.id   AF-A0AAJ4DY69-F1
#
_cell.length_a   1.000
_cell.length_b   1.000
_cell.length_c   1.000
_cell.angle_alpha   90.00
_cell.angle_beta   90.00
_cell.angle_gamma   90.00
#
_symmetry.space_group_name_H-M   'P 1'
#
loop_
_entity.id
_entity.type
_entity.pdbx_description
1 polymer ?
#
loop_
_entity_poly.entity_id
_entity_poly.type
_entity_poly.pdbx_seq_one_letter_code
_entity_poly.pdbx_strand_id
1 'polypeptide(L)'
;MELYKQEFGQNFNLGFDLSQYPWLVDKSWHNDVSPSFYFKTSTGYMVLWVDYEDPVQREDSVQKRYVVMTTANSGTDEFPDIHHNEDSEVILETESPTELITYLNQLASAH
;
A
#
# COMPACT_ATOMS: atom_id res chain seq x y z
N MET A 1 16.56 -8.04 -1.27
CA MET A 1 15.32 -8.82 -1.05
C MET A 1 14.29 -7.86 -0.49
N GLU A 2 13.14 -7.75 -1.14
CA GLU A 2 12.06 -6.81 -0.72
C GLU A 2 11.52 -7.21 0.65
N LEU A 3 11.13 -6.24 1.48
CA LEU A 3 10.74 -6.49 2.87
C LEU A 3 9.44 -7.28 2.93
N TYR A 4 8.42 -6.94 2.15
CA TYR A 4 7.15 -7.69 2.12
C TYR A 4 7.34 -9.18 1.79
N LYS A 5 8.32 -9.54 0.95
CA LYS A 5 8.64 -10.96 0.65
C LYS A 5 9.25 -11.69 1.84
N GLN A 6 9.91 -10.97 2.75
CA GLN A 6 10.45 -11.53 3.98
C GLN A 6 9.33 -11.78 4.98
N GLU A 7 8.42 -10.81 5.13
CA GLU A 7 7.32 -10.88 6.09
C GLU A 7 6.19 -11.82 5.65
N PHE A 8 5.83 -11.82 4.35
CA PHE A 8 4.66 -12.52 3.80
C PHE A 8 5.00 -13.68 2.84
N GLY A 9 6.30 -13.93 2.62
CA GLY A 9 6.79 -15.05 1.82
C GLY A 9 7.17 -14.68 0.39
N GLN A 10 8.11 -15.43 -0.16
CA GLN A 10 8.74 -15.15 -1.47
C GLN A 10 7.78 -15.24 -2.66
N ASN A 11 6.67 -15.96 -2.49
CA ASN A 11 5.65 -16.15 -3.51
C ASN A 11 4.48 -15.16 -3.39
N PHE A 12 4.54 -14.20 -2.45
CA PHE A 12 3.48 -13.21 -2.32
C PHE A 12 3.36 -12.40 -3.63
N ASN A 13 2.15 -12.37 -4.19
CA ASN A 13 1.87 -11.73 -5.45
C ASN A 13 1.24 -10.35 -5.21
N LEU A 14 1.98 -9.28 -5.48
CA LEU A 14 1.44 -7.91 -5.43
C LEU A 14 0.46 -7.60 -6.56
N GLY A 15 0.45 -8.37 -7.64
CA GLY A 15 -0.36 -8.09 -8.83
C GLY A 15 0.14 -6.92 -9.69
N PHE A 16 1.23 -6.27 -9.30
CA PHE A 16 1.97 -5.28 -10.08
C PHE A 16 3.49 -5.40 -9.82
N ASP A 17 4.29 -4.76 -10.67
CA ASP A 17 5.75 -4.74 -10.55
C ASP A 17 6.19 -3.55 -9.70
N LEU A 18 6.58 -3.81 -8.45
CA LEU A 18 7.03 -2.78 -7.51
C LEU A 18 8.23 -1.98 -8.04
N SER A 19 9.07 -2.58 -8.89
CA SER A 19 10.25 -1.89 -9.44
C SER A 19 9.89 -0.73 -10.38
N GLN A 20 8.66 -0.69 -10.89
CA GLN A 20 8.13 0.43 -11.69
C GLN A 20 7.72 1.63 -10.83
N TYR A 21 7.62 1.45 -9.50
CA TYR A 21 7.17 2.47 -8.56
C TYR A 21 8.20 2.64 -7.43
N PRO A 22 9.42 3.13 -7.72
CA PRO A 22 10.49 3.24 -6.72
C PRO A 22 10.19 4.24 -5.59
N TRP A 23 9.13 5.03 -5.72
CA TRP A 23 8.63 5.96 -4.71
C TRP A 23 7.66 5.32 -3.70
N LEU A 24 7.23 4.07 -3.93
CA LEU A 24 6.53 3.26 -2.93
C LEU A 24 7.55 2.71 -1.93
N VAL A 25 7.47 3.18 -0.69
CA VAL A 25 8.35 2.74 0.38
C VAL A 25 7.68 1.62 1.16
N ASP A 26 8.30 0.44 1.10
CA ASP A 26 7.83 -0.74 1.81
C ASP A 26 7.92 -0.54 3.34
N LYS A 27 6.77 -0.67 4.01
CA LYS A 27 6.62 -0.61 5.48
C LYS A 27 5.93 -1.86 6.02
N SER A 28 6.01 -2.96 5.29
CA SER A 28 5.43 -4.25 5.64
C SER A 28 5.94 -4.76 6.99
N TRP A 29 5.05 -5.38 7.77
CA TRP A 29 5.38 -5.89 9.09
C TRP A 29 4.65 -7.21 9.35
N HIS A 30 5.34 -8.24 9.86
CA HIS A 30 4.79 -9.58 10.10
C HIS A 30 3.53 -9.67 10.96
N ASN A 31 3.23 -8.65 11.77
CA ASN A 31 2.00 -8.63 12.58
C ASN A 31 0.83 -7.97 11.84
N ASP A 32 1.10 -7.30 10.72
CA ASP A 32 0.05 -6.85 9.81
C ASP A 32 -0.48 -8.05 9.01
N VAL A 33 -1.72 -7.95 8.56
CA VAL A 33 -2.38 -9.02 7.79
C VAL A 33 -1.97 -9.02 6.32
N SER A 34 -1.44 -7.90 5.83
CA SER A 34 -1.02 -7.73 4.44
C SER A 34 0.15 -6.75 4.29
N PRO A 35 0.92 -6.85 3.19
CA PRO A 35 1.91 -5.86 2.82
C PRO A 35 1.36 -4.43 2.77
N SER A 36 2.20 -3.47 3.19
CA SER A 36 1.89 -2.04 3.06
C SER A 36 3.05 -1.22 2.53
N PHE A 37 2.71 -0.22 1.72
CA PHE A 37 3.66 0.68 1.08
C PHE A 37 3.19 2.12 1.27
N TYR A 38 3.99 2.95 1.91
CA TYR A 38 3.66 4.38 2.03
C TYR A 38 4.34 5.20 0.95
N PHE A 39 3.76 6.34 0.64
CA PHE A 39 4.29 7.29 -0.33
C PHE A 39 3.81 8.72 -0.03
N LYS A 40 4.60 9.69 -0.50
CA LYS A 40 4.31 11.11 -0.35
C LYS A 40 3.63 11.65 -1.61
N THR A 41 2.54 12.39 -1.43
CA THR A 41 1.85 13.14 -2.48
C THR A 41 2.00 14.65 -2.23
N SER A 42 1.43 15.48 -3.11
CA SER A 42 1.39 16.93 -2.91
C SER A 42 0.51 17.35 -1.72
N THR A 43 -0.40 16.49 -1.27
CA THR A 43 -1.38 16.78 -0.20
C THR A 43 -1.06 16.09 1.12
N GLY A 44 -0.05 15.23 1.19
CA GLY A 44 0.34 14.53 2.41
C GLY A 44 0.95 13.17 2.15
N TYR A 45 0.78 12.24 3.09
CA TYR A 45 1.20 10.85 2.96
C TYR A 45 -0.01 9.95 2.75
N MET A 46 0.19 8.92 1.94
CA MET A 46 -0.78 7.85 1.72
C MET A 46 -0.11 6.50 1.94
N VAL A 47 -0.94 5.48 2.15
CA VAL A 47 -0.52 4.09 2.22
C VAL A 47 -1.35 3.26 1.27
N LEU A 48 -0.68 2.34 0.57
CA LEU A 48 -1.26 1.25 -0.19
C LEU A 48 -1.14 -0.03 0.64
N TRP A 49 -2.28 -0.66 0.92
CA TRP A 49 -2.38 -2.02 1.43
C TRP A 49 -2.66 -2.98 0.27
N VAL A 50 -1.96 -4.12 0.26
CA VAL A 50 -2.09 -5.14 -0.78
C VAL A 50 -2.39 -6.48 -0.15
N ASP A 51 -3.66 -6.83 -0.06
CA ASP A 51 -4.12 -8.09 0.50
C ASP A 51 -3.88 -9.28 -0.44
N TYR A 52 -4.14 -10.48 0.07
CA TYR A 52 -4.02 -11.72 -0.67
C TYR A 52 -4.98 -11.76 -1.88
N GLU A 53 -4.52 -12.40 -2.95
CA GLU A 53 -5.32 -12.63 -4.15
C GLU A 53 -6.59 -13.44 -3.85
N ASP A 54 -6.46 -14.41 -2.95
CA ASP A 54 -7.57 -15.24 -2.48
C ASP A 54 -8.26 -14.59 -1.27
N PRO A 55 -9.56 -14.20 -1.38
CA PRO A 55 -10.32 -13.61 -0.29
C PRO A 55 -10.35 -14.42 1.01
N VAL A 56 -10.16 -15.75 0.94
CA VAL A 56 -10.19 -16.63 2.12
C VAL A 56 -8.95 -16.45 3.01
N GLN A 57 -7.86 -15.91 2.47
CA GLN A 57 -6.62 -15.64 3.19
C GLN A 57 -6.58 -14.23 3.81
N ARG A 58 -7.56 -13.37 3.48
CA ARG A 58 -7.67 -12.00 3.99
C ARG A 58 -8.20 -11.98 5.41
N GLU A 59 -7.91 -10.92 6.16
CA GLU A 59 -8.50 -10.70 7.48
C GLU A 59 -10.04 -10.54 7.39
N ASP A 60 -10.48 -9.75 6.41
CA ASP A 60 -11.88 -9.64 6.02
C ASP A 60 -12.04 -10.02 4.54
N SER A 61 -12.69 -11.16 4.30
CA SER A 61 -12.97 -11.66 2.95
C SER A 61 -13.85 -10.73 2.09
N VAL A 62 -14.52 -9.75 2.69
CA VAL A 62 -15.33 -8.75 1.98
C VAL A 62 -14.48 -7.57 1.51
N GLN A 63 -13.36 -7.28 2.20
CA GLN A 63 -12.45 -6.20 1.86
C GLN A 63 -11.80 -6.47 0.50
N LYS A 64 -11.59 -5.40 -0.27
CA LYS A 64 -10.92 -5.51 -1.57
C LYS A 64 -9.41 -5.71 -1.42
N ARG A 65 -8.83 -6.37 -2.42
CA ARG A 65 -7.39 -6.65 -2.45
C ARG A 65 -6.51 -5.41 -2.30
N TYR A 66 -6.88 -4.30 -2.93
CA TYR A 66 -6.08 -3.09 -2.94
C TYR A 66 -6.84 -1.97 -2.25
N VAL A 67 -6.22 -1.37 -1.23
CA VAL A 67 -6.75 -0.21 -0.53
C VAL A 67 -5.68 0.88 -0.48
N VAL A 68 -5.99 2.05 -1.04
CA VAL A 68 -5.20 3.26 -0.87
C VAL A 68 -5.95 4.20 0.04
N MET A 69 -5.29 4.71 1.07
CA MET A 69 -5.89 5.65 2.01
C MET A 69 -4.93 6.74 2.43
N THR A 70 -5.48 7.88 2.88
CA THR A 70 -4.70 8.94 3.52
C THR A 70 -4.16 8.46 4.86
N THR A 71 -3.07 9.08 5.30
CA THR A 71 -2.40 8.74 6.57
C THR A 71 -1.92 9.99 7.27
N ALA A 72 -1.77 9.88 8.59
CA ALA A 72 -1.09 10.87 9.40
C ALA A 72 0.41 10.55 9.47
N ASN A 73 1.24 11.60 9.52
CA ASN A 73 2.65 11.50 9.83
C ASN A 73 2.90 12.17 11.20
N SER A 74 3.16 11.38 12.24
CA SER A 74 3.56 11.87 13.57
C SER A 74 5.06 12.18 13.68
N GLY A 75 5.83 11.82 12.65
CA GLY A 75 7.28 11.98 12.59
C GLY A 75 7.69 13.26 11.86
N THR A 76 8.84 13.22 11.19
CA THR A 76 9.32 14.29 10.32
C THR A 76 9.29 13.86 8.85
N ASP A 77 9.67 14.76 7.94
CA ASP A 77 9.84 14.39 6.53
C ASP A 77 11.07 13.50 6.31
N GLU A 78 12.11 13.62 7.14
CA GLU A 78 13.29 12.77 7.11
C GLU A 78 13.08 11.42 7.79
N PHE A 79 12.25 11.38 8.83
CA PHE A 79 11.92 10.19 9.61
C PHE A 79 10.39 10.08 9.75
N PRO A 80 9.69 9.68 8.69
CA PRO A 80 8.23 9.58 8.71
C PRO A 80 7.75 8.47 9.65
N ASP A 81 6.69 8.77 10.38
CA ASP A 81 5.98 7.83 11.27
C ASP A 81 4.52 7.74 10.80
N ILE A 82 4.32 6.88 9.80
CA ILE A 82 3.07 6.81 9.03
C ILE A 82 2.10 5.85 9.69
N HIS A 83 0.93 6.35 10.05
CA HIS A 83 -0.14 5.59 10.66
C HIS A 83 -1.51 6.06 10.18
N HIS A 84 -2.51 5.18 10.27
CA HIS A 84 -3.89 5.57 10.08
C HIS A 84 -4.46 6.13 11.40
N ASN A 85 -5.44 7.02 11.27
CA ASN A 85 -6.17 7.64 12.38
C ASN A 85 -7.65 7.82 11.99
N GLU A 86 -8.42 8.49 12.85
CA GLU A 86 -9.86 8.73 12.63
C GLU A 86 -10.17 9.61 11.40
N ASP A 87 -9.21 10.40 10.93
CA ASP A 87 -9.34 11.26 9.74
C ASP A 87 -8.87 10.57 8.45
N SER A 88 -8.46 9.31 8.52
CA SER A 88 -7.95 8.59 7.36
C SER A 88 -9.10 8.19 6.43
N GLU A 89 -8.96 8.56 5.16
CA GLU A 89 -9.99 8.37 4.14
C GLU A 89 -9.49 7.40 3.07
N VAL A 90 -10.36 6.48 2.66
CA VAL A 90 -10.10 5.56 1.54
C VAL A 90 -10.22 6.34 0.23
N ILE A 91 -9.13 6.39 -0.53
CA ILE A 91 -9.02 7.07 -1.82
C ILE A 91 -9.29 6.13 -2.98
N LEU A 92 -8.87 4.87 -2.85
CA LEU A 92 -9.11 3.81 -3.82
C LEU A 92 -9.33 2.49 -3.08
N GLU A 93 -10.34 1.75 -3.50
CA GLU A 93 -10.59 0.39 -3.04
C GLU A 93 -11.01 -0.48 -4.24
N THR A 94 -10.22 -1.49 -4.60
CA THR A 94 -10.48 -2.29 -5.82
C THR A 94 -9.90 -3.71 -5.75
N GLU A 95 -10.51 -4.66 -6.46
CA GLU A 95 -9.90 -5.97 -6.75
C GLU A 95 -8.96 -5.92 -7.96
N SER A 96 -9.08 -4.89 -8.80
CA SER A 96 -8.48 -4.86 -10.13
C SER A 96 -7.03 -4.35 -10.08
N PRO A 97 -6.03 -5.18 -10.43
CA PRO A 97 -4.65 -4.71 -10.52
C PRO A 97 -4.50 -3.60 -11.57
N THR A 98 -5.27 -3.67 -12.67
CA THR A 98 -5.26 -2.66 -13.74
C THR A 98 -5.73 -1.30 -13.23
N GLU A 99 -6.74 -1.27 -12.35
CA GLU A 99 -7.24 -0.02 -11.78
C GLU A 99 -6.22 0.58 -10.82
N LEU A 100 -5.60 -0.24 -9.95
CA LEU A 100 -4.49 0.18 -9.11
C LEU A 100 -3.33 0.73 -9.95
N ILE A 101 -2.86 0.00 -10.96
CA ILE A 101 -1.77 0.42 -11.85
C ILE A 101 -2.09 1.75 -12.53
N THR A 102 -3.34 1.93 -12.99
CA THR A 102 -3.79 3.18 -13.59
C THR A 102 -3.67 4.35 -12.61
N TYR A 103 -4.12 4.15 -11.37
CA TYR A 103 -4.02 5.13 -10.30
C TYR A 103 -2.55 5.46 -9.97
N LEU A 104 -1.69 4.46 -9.79
CA LEU A 104 -0.26 4.66 -9.52
C LEU A 104 0.45 5.40 -10.67
N ASN A 105 0.09 5.11 -11.92
CA ASN A 105 0.66 5.80 -13.09
C ASN A 105 0.24 7.27 -13.17
N GLN A 106 -0.99 7.60 -12.75
CA GLN A 106 -1.46 8.99 -12.67
C GLN A 106 -0.66 9.77 -11.62
N LEU A 107 -0.37 9.16 -10.48
CA LEU A 107 0.48 9.76 -9.44
C LEU A 107 1.93 9.91 -9.92
N ALA A 108 2.50 8.89 -10.56
CA ALA A 108 3.87 8.94 -11.07
C ALA A 108 4.06 10.04 -12.13
N SER A 109 3.02 10.41 -12.87
CA SER A 109 3.06 11.53 -13.84
C SER A 109 3.05 12.91 -13.17
N ALA A 110 2.74 12.98 -11.86
CA ALA A 110 2.75 14.21 -11.07
C ALA A 110 4.06 14.41 -10.28
N HIS A 111 4.97 13.42 -10.30
CA HIS A 111 6.33 13.49 -9.76
C HIS A 111 7.33 13.89 -10.86
#